data_AF-V8CXI0-F1
#
_entry.id   AF-V8CXI0-F1
#
_cell.length_a   1.000
_cell.length_b   1.000
_cell.length_c   1.000
_cell.angle_alpha   90.00
_cell.angle_beta   90.00
_cell.angle_gamma   90.00
#
_symmetry.space_group_name_H-M   'P 1'
#
loop_
_entity.id
_entity.type
_entity.pdbx_description
1 polymer ?
#
loop_
_entity_poly.entity_id
_entity_poly.type
_entity_poly.pdbx_seq_one_letter_code
_entity_poly.pdbx_strand_id
1 'polypeptide(L)'
;MAGKRNRGFPREWDMSADDYEYVPLRLPPDVTRVTASMRLSIQAEFGGWELSRVRLYSDGSRKVLLRRRRPRLAPTDLPDTGLSA
;
A
#
# COMPACT_ATOMS: atom_id res chain seq x y z
N MET A 1 -11.70 13.66 -7.45
CA MET A 1 -10.81 12.71 -6.72
C MET A 1 -9.36 13.01 -7.08
N ALA A 2 -8.66 13.79 -6.25
CA ALA A 2 -7.28 14.18 -6.55
C ALA A 2 -6.34 12.97 -6.33
N GLY A 3 -6.07 12.22 -7.40
CA GLY A 3 -5.03 11.20 -7.38
C GLY A 3 -3.73 11.84 -6.92
N LYS A 4 -3.21 11.40 -5.78
CA LYS A 4 -1.91 11.84 -5.26
C LYS A 4 -0.88 11.60 -6.37
N ARG A 5 -0.52 12.67 -7.07
CA ARG A 5 0.41 12.65 -8.20
C ARG A 5 1.69 12.06 -7.67
N ASN A 6 1.99 10.82 -8.04
CA ASN A 6 3.12 10.03 -7.56
C ASN A 6 4.46 10.53 -8.15
N ARG A 7 4.65 11.84 -8.17
CA ARG A 7 5.81 12.53 -8.70
C ARG A 7 6.96 12.25 -7.76
N GLY A 8 7.87 11.40 -8.22
CA GLY A 8 9.06 11.04 -7.47
C GLY A 8 9.23 9.55 -7.30
N PHE A 9 8.30 8.67 -7.68
CA PHE A 9 8.55 7.23 -7.67
C PHE A 9 8.90 6.72 -9.08
N PRO A 10 9.69 5.63 -9.21
CA PRO A 10 10.02 5.06 -10.51
C PRO A 10 8.75 4.72 -11.28
N ARG A 11 8.68 5.09 -12.57
CA ARG A 11 7.52 4.80 -13.42
C ARG A 11 7.32 3.31 -13.68
N GLU A 12 8.40 2.53 -13.56
CA GLU A 12 8.41 1.06 -13.67
C GLU A 12 7.71 0.34 -12.50
N TRP A 13 7.31 1.06 -11.46
CA TRP A 13 6.54 0.50 -10.35
C TRP A 13 5.07 0.53 -10.73
N ASP A 14 4.53 -0.64 -11.07
CA ASP A 14 3.09 -0.80 -11.27
C ASP A 14 2.37 -0.62 -9.93
N MET A 15 1.52 0.41 -9.85
CA MET A 15 0.73 0.75 -8.67
C MET A 15 -0.76 0.83 -8.99
N SER A 16 -1.17 0.24 -10.13
CA SER A 16 -2.50 0.39 -10.70
C SER A 16 -3.32 -0.90 -10.70
N ALA A 17 -2.78 -2.01 -10.18
CA ALA A 17 -3.53 -3.27 -10.10
C ALA A 17 -4.86 -3.08 -9.34
N ASP A 18 -5.95 -3.64 -9.88
CA ASP A 18 -7.31 -3.45 -9.38
C ASP A 18 -7.56 -4.18 -8.05
N ASP A 19 -6.90 -5.31 -7.82
CA ASP A 19 -7.03 -6.08 -6.58
C ASP A 19 -6.26 -5.49 -5.38
N TYR A 20 -5.34 -4.55 -5.62
CA TYR A 20 -4.41 -4.06 -4.59
C TYR A 20 -4.43 -2.55 -4.44
N GLU A 21 -4.43 -2.09 -3.20
CA GLU A 21 -4.10 -0.72 -2.86
C GLU A 21 -2.60 -0.59 -2.63
N TYR A 22 -2.01 0.52 -3.09
CA TYR A 22 -0.58 0.79 -2.99
C TYR A 22 -0.32 2.09 -2.24
N VAL A 23 0.69 2.08 -1.36
CA VAL A 23 1.16 3.26 -0.64
C VAL A 23 2.67 3.46 -0.88
N PRO A 24 3.04 4.52 -1.60
CA PRO A 24 4.43 4.89 -1.80
C PRO A 24 4.97 5.69 -0.60
N LEU A 25 6.11 5.28 -0.04
CA LEU A 25 6.79 5.91 1.08
C LEU A 25 8.21 6.32 0.70
N ARG A 26 8.64 7.50 1.15
CA ARG A 26 10.04 7.95 1.07
C ARG A 26 10.64 7.94 2.46
N LEU A 27 11.74 7.20 2.63
CA LEU A 27 12.53 7.18 3.85
C LEU A 27 13.76 8.08 3.65
N PRO A 28 13.96 9.11 4.48
CA PRO A 28 15.16 9.91 4.44
C PRO A 28 16.41 9.09 4.86
N PRO A 29 17.62 9.56 4.55
CA PRO A 29 18.86 8.86 4.87
C PRO A 29 19.10 8.70 6.38
N ASP A 30 18.64 9.64 7.19
CA ASP A 30 18.78 9.62 8.66
C ASP A 30 18.01 8.47 9.33
N VAL A 31 16.94 7.98 8.69
CA VAL A 31 16.22 6.81 9.21
C VAL A 31 17.12 5.59 9.08
N THR A 32 17.49 4.96 10.18
CA THR A 32 18.34 3.77 10.10
C THR A 32 17.61 2.60 9.43
N ARG A 33 18.35 1.59 8.97
CA ARG A 33 17.76 0.34 8.47
C ARG A 33 16.90 -0.35 9.54
N VAL A 34 17.36 -0.39 10.79
CA VAL A 34 16.64 -1.05 11.90
C VAL A 34 15.31 -0.35 12.17
N THR A 35 15.32 0.99 12.29
CA THR A 35 14.10 1.78 12.50
C THR A 35 13.13 1.62 11.33
N ALA A 36 13.63 1.63 10.09
CA ALA A 36 12.80 1.39 8.91
C ALA A 36 12.14 0.01 8.97
N SER A 37 12.93 -1.05 9.19
CA SER A 37 12.43 -2.42 9.27
C SER A 37 11.35 -2.56 10.34
N MET A 38 11.58 -2.05 11.55
CA MET A 38 10.62 -2.14 12.64
C MET A 38 9.30 -1.43 12.30
N ARG A 39 9.36 -0.23 11.72
CA ARG A 39 8.14 0.50 11.29
C ARG A 39 7.38 -0.23 10.20
N LEU A 40 8.08 -0.79 9.22
CA LEU A 40 7.46 -1.55 8.11
C LEU A 40 6.85 -2.86 8.61
N SER A 41 7.51 -3.56 9.54
CA SER A 41 6.96 -4.75 10.19
C SER A 41 5.67 -4.43 10.92
N ILE A 42 5.61 -3.36 11.72
CA ILE A 42 4.36 -2.95 12.40
C ILE A 42 3.22 -2.71 11.38
N GLN A 43 3.52 -2.08 10.24
CA GLN A 43 2.51 -1.89 9.18
C GLN A 43 2.04 -3.21 8.56
N ALA A 44 2.92 -4.20 8.44
CA ALA A 44 2.55 -5.52 7.96
C ALA A 44 1.68 -6.27 8.96
N GLU A 45 2.10 -6.34 10.21
CA GLU A 45 1.41 -7.11 11.25
C GLU A 45 0.03 -6.53 11.58
N PHE A 46 -0.07 -5.20 11.69
CA PHE A 46 -1.27 -4.54 12.21
C PHE A 46 -2.03 -3.71 11.16
N GLY A 47 -1.39 -3.33 10.07
CA GLY A 47 -2.00 -2.53 9.00
C GLY A 47 -2.42 -3.33 7.77
N GLY A 48 -2.06 -4.63 7.72
CA GLY A 48 -2.28 -5.48 6.55
C GLY A 48 -1.44 -5.08 5.33
N TRP A 49 -0.35 -4.34 5.54
CA TRP A 49 0.51 -3.84 4.46
C TRP A 49 1.71 -4.74 4.20
N GLU A 50 1.85 -5.22 2.99
CA GLU A 50 2.98 -6.02 2.57
C GLU A 50 4.04 -5.15 1.86
N LEU A 51 5.31 -5.45 2.10
CA LEU A 51 6.42 -4.82 1.39
C LEU A 51 6.48 -5.33 -0.05
N SER A 52 6.23 -4.46 -1.03
CA SER A 52 6.21 -4.84 -2.45
C SER A 52 7.52 -4.53 -3.18
N ARG A 53 8.07 -3.32 -2.99
CA ARG A 53 9.34 -2.91 -3.61
C ARG A 53 10.12 -1.96 -2.70
N VAL A 54 11.45 -2.01 -2.81
CA VAL A 54 12.37 -1.07 -2.16
C VAL A 54 13.44 -0.64 -3.16
N ARG A 55 13.78 0.64 -3.17
CA ARG A 55 14.93 1.17 -3.91
C ARG A 55 15.72 2.11 -3.03
N LEU A 56 17.00 1.81 -2.84
CA LEU A 56 17.99 2.68 -2.21
C LEU A 56 18.57 3.61 -3.27
N TYR A 57 18.77 4.88 -2.90
CA TYR A 57 19.44 5.88 -3.74
C TYR A 57 20.82 6.21 -3.16
N SER A 58 21.70 6.77 -3.99
CA SER A 58 23.08 7.15 -3.63
C SER A 58 23.16 8.16 -2.48
N ASP A 59 22.15 9.03 -2.37
CA ASP A 59 21.93 9.98 -1.26
C ASP A 59 21.53 9.29 0.06
N GLY A 60 21.42 7.95 0.09
CA GLY A 60 21.02 7.17 1.26
C GLY A 60 19.51 7.15 1.51
N SER A 61 18.74 8.01 0.86
CA SER A 61 17.28 7.94 0.87
C SER A 61 16.78 6.65 0.21
N ARG A 62 15.64 6.14 0.70
CA ARG A 62 14.96 4.97 0.14
C ARG A 62 13.56 5.33 -0.31
N LYS A 63 13.11 4.71 -1.39
CA LYS A 63 11.70 4.63 -1.74
C LYS A 63 11.21 3.22 -1.46
N VAL A 64 10.02 3.14 -0.89
CA VAL A 64 9.37 1.90 -0.50
C VAL A 64 7.97 1.92 -1.08
N LEU A 65 7.53 0.80 -1.61
CA LEU A 65 6.16 0.58 -2.04
C LEU A 65 5.55 -0.48 -1.14
N LEU A 66 4.51 -0.09 -0.41
CA LEU A 66 3.64 -1.03 0.30
C LEU A 66 2.44 -1.35 -0.57
N ARG A 67 1.92 -2.58 -0.44
CA ARG A 67 0.67 -3.00 -1.05
C ARG A 67 -0.23 -3.69 -0.03
N ARG A 68 -1.54 -3.65 -0.21
CA ARG A 68 -2.50 -4.50 0.51
C ARG A 68 -3.64 -4.86 -0.42
N ARG A 69 -4.28 -6.01 -0.22
CA ARG A 69 -5.48 -6.35 -1.00
C ARG A 69 -6.60 -5.37 -0.71
N ARG A 70 -7.30 -4.91 -1.74
CA ARG A 70 -8.55 -4.16 -1.56
C ARG A 70 -9.59 -5.10 -0.93
N PRO A 71 -10.35 -4.63 0.06
CA PRO A 71 -11.49 -5.40 0.54
C PRO A 71 -12.44 -5.59 -0.64
N ARG A 72 -12.69 -6.84 -1.02
CA ARG A 72 -13.76 -7.16 -1.95
C ARG A 72 -15.04 -6.87 -1.20
N LEU A 73 -15.78 -5.85 -1.63
CA LEU A 73 -17.18 -5.70 -1.27
C LEU A 73 -17.85 -6.98 -1.78
N ALA A 74 -18.12 -7.93 -0.88
CA ALA A 74 -19.05 -8.99 -1.20
C ALA A 74 -20.32 -8.29 -1.67
N PRO A 75 -20.93 -8.68 -2.81
CA PRO A 75 -22.27 -8.21 -3.09
C PRO A 75 -23.07 -8.50 -1.84
N THR A 76 -23.64 -7.46 -1.23
CA THR A 76 -24.60 -7.63 -0.16
C THR A 76 -25.69 -8.50 -0.77
N ASP A 77 -25.67 -9.78 -0.43
CA ASP A 77 -26.80 -10.66 -0.60
C ASP A 77 -27.83 -10.09 0.37
N LEU A 78 -28.56 -9.07 -0.11
CA LEU A 78 -29.80 -8.66 0.48
C LEU A 78 -30.65 -9.92 0.33
N PRO A 79 -31.04 -10.61 1.43
CA PRO A 79 -32.06 -11.63 1.28
C PRO A 79 -33.24 -10.88 0.67
N ASP A 80 -33.67 -11.31 -0.51
CA ASP A 80 -34.97 -10.97 -1.07
C ASP A 80 -35.97 -11.41 0.00
N THR A 81 -36.23 -10.51 0.94
CA THR A 81 -37.25 -10.71 1.95
C THR A 81 -38.51 -10.47 1.16
N GLY A 82 -38.94 -11.54 0.49
CA GLY A 82 -40.24 -11.67 -0.11
C GLY A 82 -41.26 -11.39 0.98
N LEU A 83 -41.60 -10.11 1.12
CA LEU A 83 -42.88 -9.66 1.65
C LEU A 83 -43.91 -10.07 0.60
N SER A 84 -44.21 -11.37 0.61
CA SER A 84 -45.40 -11.93 0.01
C SER A 84 -46.54 -11.75 0.99
N ALA A 85 -47.55 -11.04 0.51
CA ALA A 85 -48.99 -11.13 0.82
C ALA A 85 -49.45 -10.74 2.23
#